data_AF-A0A920PAS7-F1
#
_entry.id   AF-A0A920PAS7-F1
#
_cell.length_a   1.000
_cell.length_b   1.000
_cell.length_c   1.000
_cell.angle_alpha   90.00
_cell.angle_beta   90.00
_cell.angle_gamma   90.00
#
_symmetry.space_group_name_H-M   'P 1'
#
loop_
_entity.id
_entity.type
_entity.pdbx_description
1 polymer ?
#
loop_
_entity_poly.entity_id
_entity_poly.type
_entity_poly.pdbx_seq_one_letter_code
_entity_poly.pdbx_strand_id
1 'polypeptide(L)'
;MSGDIEPALPIAAAVQLICDFMDVHGKYRREELAQMWKDLLYGGFGGPARGNKCWRRLHALPRSAMMRLSTRSIEPSKILESVRLLDNTCLTLCEGQYIDLTFQDQVMIRSSDYVEMVSKKSGSLSGCQLNWVR
;
A
#
# COMPACT_ATOMS: atom_id res chain seq x y z
N MET A 1 12.83 -9.10 -23.92
CA MET A 1 11.57 -9.07 -23.16
C MET A 1 10.46 -8.69 -24.12
N SER A 2 9.78 -9.67 -24.71
CA SER A 2 8.57 -9.41 -25.51
C SER A 2 7.56 -10.48 -25.13
N GLY A 3 6.92 -10.25 -23.99
CA GLY A 3 5.77 -11.01 -23.53
C GLY A 3 4.53 -10.15 -23.62
N ASP A 4 3.37 -10.79 -23.68
CA ASP A 4 2.09 -10.12 -23.52
C ASP A 4 2.06 -9.43 -22.14
N ILE A 5 1.88 -8.10 -22.15
CA ILE A 5 1.85 -7.27 -20.93
C ILE A 5 0.46 -7.24 -20.30
N GLU A 6 -0.58 -7.69 -21.01
CA GLU A 6 -1.95 -7.65 -20.54
C GLU A 6 -2.13 -8.34 -19.18
N PRO A 7 -1.51 -9.50 -18.90
CA PRO A 7 -1.57 -10.14 -17.58
C PRO A 7 -0.91 -9.35 -16.46
N ALA A 8 0.06 -8.48 -16.77
CA ALA A 8 0.78 -7.69 -15.78
C ALA A 8 0.02 -6.41 -15.38
N LEU A 9 -0.90 -5.92 -16.23
CA LEU A 9 -1.64 -4.67 -15.99
C LEU A 9 -2.43 -4.65 -14.67
N PRO A 10 -3.18 -5.70 -14.26
CA PRO A 10 -3.89 -5.73 -12.98
C PRO A 10 -2.95 -5.64 -11.78
N ILE A 11 -1.80 -6.31 -11.87
CA ILE A 11 -0.80 -6.35 -10.82
C ILE A 11 -0.16 -4.96 -10.70
N ALA A 12 0.27 -4.37 -11.82
CA ALA A 12 0.83 -3.04 -11.86
C ALA A 12 -0.16 -1.98 -11.34
N ALA A 13 -1.44 -2.06 -11.74
CA ALA A 13 -2.48 -1.15 -11.25
C ALA A 13 -2.72 -1.30 -9.74
N ALA A 14 -2.78 -2.53 -9.22
CA ALA A 14 -2.93 -2.77 -7.79
C ALA A 14 -1.76 -2.19 -6.99
N VAL A 15 -0.54 -2.39 -7.48
CA VAL A 15 0.66 -1.87 -6.81
C VAL A 15 0.71 -0.34 -6.86
N GLN A 16 0.42 0.27 -8.00
CA GLN A 16 0.38 1.74 -8.12
C GLN A 16 -0.68 2.34 -7.19
N LEU A 17 -1.85 1.71 -7.05
CA LEU A 17 -2.88 2.15 -6.09
C LEU A 17 -2.40 2.11 -4.64
N ILE A 18 -1.54 1.15 -4.27
CA ILE A 18 -0.89 1.11 -2.95
C ILE A 18 0.13 2.24 -2.82
N CYS A 19 0.99 2.44 -3.83
CA CYS A 19 1.96 3.55 -3.84
C CYS A 19 1.27 4.90 -3.64
N ASP A 20 0.26 5.18 -4.48
CA ASP A 20 -0.49 6.44 -4.46
C ASP A 20 -1.15 6.66 -3.10
N PHE A 21 -1.69 5.60 -2.49
CA PHE A 21 -2.25 5.66 -1.15
C PHE A 21 -1.20 6.04 -0.10
N MET A 22 -0.05 5.37 -0.09
CA MET A 22 1.02 5.62 0.88
C MET A 22 1.57 7.04 0.74
N ASP A 23 1.72 7.54 -0.49
CA ASP A 23 2.16 8.90 -0.77
C ASP A 23 1.18 9.95 -0.24
N VAL A 24 -0.11 9.78 -0.54
CA VAL A 24 -1.16 10.67 -0.08
C VAL A 24 -1.25 10.67 1.45
N HIS A 25 -1.17 9.50 2.09
CA HIS A 25 -1.14 9.38 3.55
C HIS A 25 0.09 10.06 4.17
N GLY A 26 1.26 9.88 3.57
CA GLY A 26 2.50 10.52 4.01
C GLY A 26 2.46 12.04 3.91
N LYS A 27 1.97 12.57 2.78
CA LYS A 27 1.81 14.03 2.57
C LYS A 27 0.79 14.63 3.51
N TYR A 28 -0.32 13.93 3.80
CA TYR A 28 -1.29 14.40 4.78
C TYR A 28 -0.66 14.56 6.16
N ARG A 29 0.10 13.55 6.60
CA ARG A 29 0.78 13.54 7.90
C ARG A 29 1.79 14.68 8.07
N ARG A 30 2.52 15.03 7.01
CA ARG A 30 3.45 16.16 7.01
C ARG A 30 2.76 17.51 6.77
N GLU A 31 1.43 17.51 6.76
CA GLU A 31 0.58 18.66 6.47
C GLU A 31 0.78 19.29 5.09
N GLU A 32 1.47 18.59 4.18
CA GLU A 32 1.86 19.04 2.83
C GLU A 32 0.71 19.00 1.81
N LEU A 33 -0.44 18.42 2.16
CA LEU A 33 -1.61 18.43 1.28
C LEU A 33 -2.36 19.77 1.33
N ALA A 34 -2.80 20.25 0.17
CA ALA A 34 -3.72 21.39 0.11
C ALA A 34 -5.02 21.07 0.86
N GLN A 35 -5.66 22.09 1.45
CA GLN A 35 -6.86 21.92 2.28
C GLN A 35 -7.99 21.20 1.53
N MET A 36 -8.20 21.49 0.24
CA MET A 36 -9.17 20.77 -0.61
C MET A 36 -8.90 19.26 -0.68
N TRP A 37 -7.63 18.86 -0.78
CA TRP A 37 -7.24 17.45 -0.78
C TRP A 37 -7.38 16.83 0.62
N LYS A 38 -7.05 17.58 1.68
CA LYS A 38 -7.31 17.20 3.06
C LYS A 38 -8.82 16.95 3.26
N ASP A 39 -9.68 17.79 2.72
CA ASP A 39 -11.13 17.64 2.83
C ASP A 39 -11.67 16.47 1.99
N LEU A 40 -11.22 16.30 0.74
CA LEU A 40 -11.65 15.20 -0.13
C LEU A 40 -11.26 13.82 0.42
N LEU A 41 -10.09 13.73 1.05
CA LEU A 41 -9.53 12.49 1.57
C LEU A 41 -9.94 12.24 3.03
N TYR A 42 -10.14 13.31 3.83
CA TYR A 42 -10.33 13.23 5.28
C TYR A 42 -11.42 14.16 5.88
N GLY A 43 -11.89 15.21 5.20
CA GLY A 43 -12.90 16.16 5.72
C GLY A 43 -14.33 15.90 5.23
N GLY A 44 -15.39 16.43 5.82
CA GLY A 44 -15.51 17.20 7.06
C GLY A 44 -16.47 16.53 8.06
N PHE A 45 -16.45 17.04 9.29
CA PHE A 45 -17.29 16.68 10.44
C PHE A 45 -17.40 15.16 10.76
N GLY A 46 -16.60 14.71 11.73
CA GLY A 46 -16.91 13.51 12.51
C GLY A 46 -15.79 12.49 12.69
N GLY A 47 -15.00 12.66 13.76
CA GLY A 47 -14.45 11.59 14.62
C GLY A 47 -13.54 10.47 14.05
N PRO A 48 -13.02 9.58 14.92
CA PRO A 48 -12.09 8.48 14.60
C PRO A 48 -12.60 7.44 13.57
N ALA A 49 -13.86 7.51 13.15
CA ALA A 49 -14.49 6.54 12.25
C ALA A 49 -13.98 6.59 10.78
N ARG A 50 -13.29 7.66 10.33
CA ARG A 50 -12.84 7.82 8.93
C ARG A 50 -11.40 7.39 8.64
N GLY A 51 -10.51 7.29 9.64
CA GLY A 51 -9.21 6.60 9.46
C GLY A 51 -9.42 5.17 8.94
N ASN A 52 -10.46 4.51 9.43
CA ASN A 52 -10.95 3.23 8.92
C ASN A 52 -11.42 3.25 7.46
N LYS A 53 -11.94 4.37 6.94
CA LYS A 53 -12.40 4.47 5.55
C LYS A 53 -11.24 4.61 4.57
N CYS A 54 -10.21 5.39 4.90
CA CYS A 54 -8.97 5.43 4.10
C CYS A 54 -8.29 4.06 4.12
N TRP A 55 -8.17 3.45 5.29
CA TRP A 55 -7.64 2.10 5.43
C TRP A 55 -8.41 1.04 4.63
N ARG A 56 -9.74 1.12 4.60
CA ARG A 56 -10.58 0.26 3.74
C ARG A 56 -10.30 0.47 2.26
N ARG A 57 -9.91 1.67 1.81
CA ARG A 57 -9.53 1.95 0.41
C ARG A 57 -8.16 1.36 0.06
N LEU A 58 -7.20 1.34 0.99
CA LEU A 58 -5.91 0.65 0.84
C LEU A 58 -6.08 -0.85 0.58
N HIS A 59 -7.11 -1.46 1.17
CA HIS A 59 -7.35 -2.89 1.00
C HIS A 59 -8.29 -3.22 -0.17
N ALA A 60 -9.36 -2.43 -0.36
CA ALA A 60 -10.40 -2.78 -1.32
C ALA A 60 -10.01 -2.50 -2.77
N LEU A 61 -9.44 -1.33 -3.07
CA LEU A 61 -9.17 -0.91 -4.47
C LEU A 61 -8.02 -1.72 -5.10
N PRO A 62 -6.86 -1.90 -4.45
CA PRO A 62 -5.80 -2.76 -4.98
C PRO A 62 -6.26 -4.20 -5.20
N ARG A 63 -7.04 -4.74 -4.26
CA ARG A 63 -7.60 -6.09 -4.39
C ARG A 63 -8.59 -6.18 -5.55
N SER A 64 -9.47 -5.20 -5.73
CA SER A 64 -10.38 -5.15 -6.89
C SER A 64 -9.63 -5.07 -8.22
N ALA A 65 -8.54 -4.29 -8.27
CA ALA A 65 -7.67 -4.25 -9.44
C ALA A 65 -7.02 -5.62 -9.68
N MET A 66 -6.47 -6.25 -8.64
CA MET A 66 -5.87 -7.59 -8.67
C MET A 66 -6.85 -8.66 -9.15
N MET A 67 -8.10 -8.60 -8.69
CA MET A 67 -9.15 -9.55 -9.07
C MET A 67 -9.49 -9.50 -10.57
N ARG A 68 -9.09 -8.47 -11.32
CA ARG A 68 -9.20 -8.45 -12.79
C ARG A 68 -8.28 -9.47 -13.48
N LEU A 69 -7.39 -10.15 -12.74
CA LEU A 69 -6.70 -11.34 -13.24
C LEU A 69 -7.69 -12.47 -13.60
N SER A 70 -8.87 -12.52 -12.96
CA SER A 70 -9.90 -13.54 -13.24
C SER A 70 -10.56 -13.39 -14.61
N THR A 71 -10.47 -12.21 -15.22
CA THR A 71 -10.98 -11.95 -16.58
C THR A 71 -9.93 -12.31 -17.65
N ARG A 72 -8.85 -12.98 -17.26
CA ARG A 72 -7.74 -13.38 -18.11
C ARG A 72 -7.52 -14.88 -17.96
N SER A 73 -6.78 -15.48 -18.89
CA SER A 73 -6.41 -16.91 -18.86
C SER A 73 -5.32 -17.23 -17.82
N ILE A 74 -5.53 -16.81 -16.57
CA ILE A 74 -4.63 -17.06 -15.44
C ILE A 74 -5.25 -18.13 -14.54
N GLU A 75 -4.43 -19.09 -14.14
CA GLU A 75 -4.79 -20.18 -13.24
C GLU A 75 -5.33 -19.63 -11.89
N PRO A 76 -6.49 -20.09 -11.39
CA PRO A 76 -7.06 -19.58 -10.13
C PRO A 76 -6.10 -19.65 -8.93
N SER A 77 -5.23 -20.66 -8.89
CA SER A 77 -4.20 -20.78 -7.84
C SER A 77 -3.23 -19.58 -7.83
N LYS A 78 -2.80 -19.12 -9.01
CA LYS A 78 -1.92 -17.95 -9.17
C LYS A 78 -2.63 -16.65 -8.78
N ILE A 79 -3.92 -16.53 -9.06
CA ILE A 79 -4.72 -15.37 -8.64
C ILE A 79 -4.84 -15.34 -7.11
N LEU A 80 -5.03 -16.49 -6.47
CA LEU A 80 -5.09 -16.57 -5.01
C LEU A 80 -3.74 -16.24 -4.36
N GLU A 81 -2.64 -16.80 -4.88
CA GLU A 81 -1.29 -16.50 -4.42
C GLU A 81 -0.96 -15.01 -4.54
N SER A 82 -1.28 -14.44 -5.70
CA SER A 82 -1.24 -13.01 -5.96
C SER A 82 -1.95 -12.22 -4.85
N VAL A 83 -3.24 -12.46 -4.67
CA VAL A 83 -4.03 -11.74 -3.66
C VAL A 83 -3.46 -11.91 -2.24
N ARG A 84 -2.95 -13.10 -1.88
CA ARG A 84 -2.28 -13.32 -0.58
C ARG A 84 -1.01 -12.49 -0.43
N LEU A 85 -0.19 -12.41 -1.47
CA LEU A 85 1.03 -11.61 -1.46
C LEU A 85 0.72 -10.11 -1.34
N LEU A 86 -0.33 -9.64 -2.00
CA LEU A 86 -0.85 -8.28 -1.88
C LEU A 86 -1.25 -7.96 -0.44
N ASP A 87 -2.08 -8.83 0.18
CA ASP A 87 -2.57 -8.63 1.54
C ASP A 87 -1.42 -8.60 2.56
N ASN A 88 -0.49 -9.54 2.47
CA ASN A 88 0.69 -9.58 3.34
C ASN A 88 1.55 -8.32 3.18
N THR A 89 1.73 -7.85 1.94
CA THR A 89 2.48 -6.62 1.68
C THR A 89 1.81 -5.42 2.31
N CYS A 90 0.48 -5.30 2.17
CA CYS A 90 -0.28 -4.26 2.86
C CYS A 90 -0.04 -4.34 4.37
N LEU A 91 -0.17 -5.52 5.00
CA LEU A 91 0.08 -5.67 6.44
C LEU A 91 1.49 -5.21 6.85
N THR A 92 2.53 -5.60 6.12
CA THR A 92 3.90 -5.17 6.41
C THR A 92 4.10 -3.66 6.23
N LEU A 93 3.50 -3.04 5.19
CA LEU A 93 3.52 -1.59 5.01
C LEU A 93 2.88 -0.88 6.21
N CYS A 94 1.75 -1.42 6.68
CA CYS A 94 1.01 -0.91 7.81
C CYS A 94 1.82 -0.97 9.12
N GLU A 95 2.53 -2.07 9.36
CA GLU A 95 3.46 -2.21 10.49
C GLU A 95 4.61 -1.20 10.41
N GLY A 96 5.26 -1.09 9.26
CA GLY A 96 6.32 -0.10 9.06
C GLY A 96 5.81 1.33 9.28
N GLN A 97 4.58 1.60 8.84
CA GLN A 97 3.95 2.90 9.02
C GLN A 97 3.56 3.19 10.47
N TYR A 98 3.24 2.17 11.24
CA TYR A 98 3.03 2.26 12.68
C TYR A 98 4.34 2.54 13.42
N ILE A 99 5.41 1.82 13.12
CA ILE A 99 6.74 2.06 13.73
C ILE A 99 7.24 3.48 13.41
N ASP A 100 7.04 3.95 12.19
CA ASP A 100 7.36 5.33 11.80
C ASP A 100 6.58 6.39 12.61
N LEU A 101 5.33 6.10 13.02
CA LEU A 101 4.59 6.97 13.93
C LEU A 101 5.23 6.98 15.33
N THR A 102 5.59 5.80 15.86
CA THR A 102 6.14 5.71 17.22
C THR A 102 7.52 6.35 17.36
N PHE A 103 8.23 6.55 16.25
CA PHE A 103 9.51 7.27 16.23
C PHE A 103 9.36 8.79 16.28
N GLN A 104 8.20 9.35 15.95
CA GLN A 104 8.01 10.82 15.93
C GLN A 104 8.13 11.43 17.34
N ASP A 105 7.81 10.66 18.38
CA ASP A 105 7.87 11.10 19.77
C ASP A 105 9.18 10.71 20.47
N GLN A 106 10.15 10.13 19.75
CA GLN A 106 11.42 9.65 20.32
C GLN A 106 12.59 10.59 19.98
N VAL A 107 13.40 10.89 21.00
CA VAL A 107 14.58 11.77 20.88
C VAL A 107 15.77 11.06 20.23
N MET A 108 15.88 9.74 20.40
CA MET A 108 16.90 8.91 19.77
C MET A 108 16.33 7.56 19.39
N ILE A 109 16.67 7.09 18.19
CA ILE A 109 16.35 5.76 17.67
C ILE A 109 17.65 5.04 17.28
N ARG A 110 17.69 3.71 17.44
CA ARG A 110 18.85 2.92 16.99
C ARG A 110 18.82 2.78 15.47
N SER A 111 20.00 2.70 14.86
CA SER A 111 20.12 2.50 13.41
C SER A 111 19.47 1.21 12.93
N SER A 112 19.55 0.12 13.73
CA SER A 112 18.86 -1.14 13.45
C SER A 112 17.34 -0.96 13.31
N ASP A 113 16.74 -0.21 14.22
CA ASP A 113 15.29 -0.05 14.32
C ASP A 113 14.78 0.85 13.19
N TYR A 114 15.60 1.84 12.80
CA TYR A 114 15.37 2.65 11.61
C TYR A 114 15.39 1.82 10.32
N VAL A 115 16.40 0.94 10.15
CA VAL A 115 16.50 0.06 8.98
C VAL A 115 15.32 -0.89 8.90
N GLU A 116 14.89 -1.46 10.03
CA GLU A 116 13.69 -2.31 10.09
C GLU A 116 12.43 -1.54 9.67
N MET A 117 12.24 -0.33 10.21
CA MET A 117 11.11 0.52 9.87
C MET A 117 11.05 0.83 8.37
N VAL A 118 12.16 1.29 7.76
CA VAL A 118 12.21 1.63 6.33
C VAL A 118 11.99 0.39 5.45
N SER A 119 12.56 -0.75 5.84
CA SER A 119 12.37 -2.02 5.14
C SER A 119 10.89 -2.42 5.12
N LYS A 120 10.17 -2.23 6.22
CA LYS A 120 8.73 -2.52 6.30
C LYS A 120 7.88 -1.47 5.57
N LYS A 121 8.17 -0.18 5.75
CA LYS A 121 7.37 0.95 5.25
C LYS A 121 7.48 1.18 3.74
N SER A 122 8.62 0.82 3.12
CA SER A 122 8.85 1.06 1.69
C SER A 122 9.50 -0.13 0.98
N GLY A 123 10.36 -0.89 1.68
CA GLY A 123 11.03 -2.06 1.10
C GLY A 123 10.07 -3.23 0.79
N SER A 124 9.03 -3.42 1.58
CA SER A 124 8.04 -4.49 1.40
C SER A 124 7.31 -4.42 0.06
N LEU A 125 7.03 -3.22 -0.45
CA LEU A 125 6.38 -3.02 -1.75
C LEU A 125 7.31 -3.36 -2.93
N SER A 126 8.61 -3.06 -2.79
CA SER A 126 9.63 -3.41 -3.78
C SER A 126 9.87 -4.93 -3.81
N GLY A 127 9.92 -5.57 -2.64
CA GLY A 127 10.03 -7.03 -2.52
C GLY A 127 8.79 -7.77 -3.01
N CYS A 128 7.61 -7.19 -2.79
CA CYS A 128 6.35 -7.64 -3.38
C CYS A 128 6.52 -7.67 -4.90
N GLN A 129 6.69 -6.52 -5.58
CA GLN A 129 6.81 -6.39 -7.04
C GLN A 129 7.75 -7.41 -7.70
N LEU A 130 8.91 -7.70 -7.10
CA LEU A 130 9.91 -8.63 -7.65
C LEU A 130 9.48 -10.11 -7.61
N ASN A 131 8.64 -10.49 -6.64
CA ASN A 131 8.17 -11.87 -6.50
C ASN A 131 7.01 -12.23 -7.44
N TRP A 132 6.34 -11.25 -8.05
CA TRP A 132 5.23 -11.49 -9.01
C TRP A 132 5.70 -11.73 -10.45
N VAL A 133 6.95 -11.38 -10.74
CA VAL A 133 7.55 -11.47 -12.08
C VAL A 133 8.27 -12.82 -12.28
N ARG A 134 8.32 -13.66 -11.24
CA ARG A 134 8.83 -15.03 -11.29
C ARG A 134 7.69 -16.03 -11.46
#